data_AF-A0A2N1W8D3-F1
#
_entry.id   AF-A0A2N1W8D3-F1
#
_cell.length_a   1.000
_cell.length_b   1.000
_cell.length_c   1.000
_cell.angle_alpha   90.00
_cell.angle_beta   90.00
_cell.angle_gamma   90.00
#
_symmetry.space_group_name_H-M   'P 1'
#
loop_
_entity.id
_entity.type
_entity.pdbx_description
1 polymer ?
#
loop_
_entity_poly.entity_id
_entity_poly.type
_entity_poly.pdbx_seq_one_letter_code
_entity_poly.pdbx_strand_id
1 'polypeptide(L)' 'MKGKARVFGRVWEDDKYHSLFVCSCGQTTWVMETEEDIKEVKCSFCEKSHFLVKNNSGRYMVMKVK' A
#
# COMPACT_ATOMS: atom_id res chain seq x y z
N MET A 1 -1.08 -15.56 12.86
CA MET A 1 0.00 -14.62 12.56
C MET A 1 -0.56 -13.20 12.57
N LYS A 2 -0.20 -12.34 13.55
CA LYS A 2 -0.56 -10.91 13.50
C LYS A 2 0.59 -10.15 12.81
N GLY A 3 0.57 -10.10 11.47
CA GLY A 3 1.54 -9.33 10.69
C GLY A 3 1.27 -7.83 10.78
N LYS A 4 2.25 -6.99 10.45
CA LYS A 4 2.03 -5.55 10.17
C LYS A 4 1.70 -5.39 8.69
N ALA A 5 0.83 -4.45 8.36
CA ALA A 5 0.57 -4.07 6.98
C ALA A 5 1.86 -3.55 6.32
N ARG A 6 2.06 -3.91 5.04
CA ARG A 6 3.28 -3.57 4.29
C ARG A 6 3.02 -3.47 2.79
N VAL A 7 3.91 -2.79 2.07
CA VAL A 7 4.04 -2.90 0.62
C VAL A 7 5.11 -3.93 0.34
N PHE A 8 4.80 -4.97 -0.44
CA PHE A 8 5.66 -6.15 -0.60
C PHE A 8 6.37 -6.21 -1.96
N GLY A 9 5.78 -5.64 -3.00
CA GLY A 9 6.33 -5.68 -4.35
C GLY A 9 5.84 -4.50 -5.17
N ARG A 10 6.52 -4.28 -6.30
CA ARG A 10 6.21 -3.23 -7.26
C ARG A 10 6.37 -3.78 -8.66
N VAL A 11 5.42 -3.52 -9.54
CA VAL A 11 5.48 -3.85 -10.97
C VAL A 11 5.28 -2.59 -11.80
N TRP A 12 5.77 -2.59 -13.03
CA TRP A 12 5.54 -1.54 -14.01
C TRP A 12 4.61 -2.09 -15.10
N GLU A 13 3.43 -1.50 -15.24
CA GLU A 13 2.40 -1.88 -16.21
C GLU A 13 1.71 -0.60 -16.70
N ASP A 14 1.38 -0.54 -17.99
CA ASP A 14 0.66 0.60 -18.61
C ASP A 14 1.21 1.99 -18.24
N ASP A 15 2.53 2.14 -18.36
CA ASP A 15 3.29 3.35 -18.03
C ASP A 15 3.12 3.86 -16.58
N LYS A 16 2.75 2.96 -15.67
CA LYS A 16 2.56 3.27 -14.24
C LYS A 16 3.16 2.18 -13.36
N TYR A 17 3.55 2.56 -12.15
CA TYR A 17 3.93 1.59 -11.13
C TYR A 17 2.71 1.14 -10.34
N HIS A 18 2.69 -0.14 -9.97
CA HIS A 18 1.67 -0.73 -9.12
C HIS A 18 2.36 -1.40 -7.94
N SER A 19 1.92 -1.05 -6.73
CA SER A 19 2.45 -1.57 -5.47
C SER A 19 1.52 -2.62 -4.88
N LEU A 20 2.04 -3.80 -4.52
CA LEU A 20 1.29 -4.83 -3.82
C LEU A 20 1.23 -4.51 -2.33
N PHE A 21 0.07 -4.07 -1.86
CA PHE A 21 -0.20 -3.88 -0.44
C PHE A 21 -0.67 -5.20 0.20
N VAL A 22 -0.13 -5.50 1.38
CA VAL A 22 -0.50 -6.64 2.22
C VAL A 22 -0.97 -6.09 3.57
N CYS A 23 -2.23 -6.32 3.91
CA CYS A 23 -2.80 -5.92 5.19
C CYS A 23 -2.28 -6.82 6.33
N SER A 24 -2.32 -6.32 7.56
CA SER A 24 -2.05 -7.09 8.78
C SER A 24 -2.92 -8.34 8.94
N CYS A 25 -4.13 -8.35 8.36
CA CYS A 25 -5.02 -9.51 8.38
C CYS A 25 -4.67 -10.59 7.33
N GLY A 26 -3.67 -10.34 6.48
CA GLY A 26 -3.24 -11.25 5.41
C GLY A 26 -3.85 -10.97 4.04
N GLN A 27 -4.87 -10.11 3.95
CA GLN A 27 -5.44 -9.72 2.65
C GLN A 27 -4.48 -8.85 1.82
N THR A 28 -4.55 -8.98 0.51
CA THR A 28 -3.69 -8.27 -0.43
C THR A 28 -4.50 -7.43 -1.40
N THR A 29 -3.97 -6.28 -1.82
CA THR A 29 -4.56 -5.48 -2.89
C THR A 29 -3.49 -4.77 -3.71
N TRP A 30 -3.77 -4.54 -4.99
CA TRP A 30 -2.92 -3.75 -5.86
C TRP A 30 -3.28 -2.28 -5.75
N VAL A 31 -2.26 -1.44 -5.66
CA VAL A 31 -2.40 0.01 -5.57
C VAL A 31 -1.64 0.64 -6.72
N MET A 32 -2.37 1.33 -7.60
CA MET A 32 -1.75 2.13 -8.66
C MET A 32 -1.03 3.33 -8.02
N GLU A 33 0.24 3.48 -8.31
CA GLU A 33 1.03 4.63 -7.88
C GLU A 33 0.65 5.85 -8.71
N THR A 34 0.30 6.93 -8.01
CA THR A 34 -0.04 8.22 -8.59
C THR A 34 1.02 9.26 -8.18
N GLU A 35 0.85 10.49 -8.66
CA GLU A 35 1.62 11.65 -8.20
C GLU A 35 1.13 12.17 -6.84
N GLU A 36 0.08 11.57 -6.28
CA GLU A 36 -0.42 11.92 -4.94
C GLU A 36 0.57 11.48 -3.86
N ASP A 37 0.84 12.37 -2.91
CA ASP A 37 1.75 12.11 -1.79
C ASP A 37 1.24 11.00 -0.85
N ILE A 38 -0.09 10.93 -0.67
CA ILE A 38 -0.76 9.99 0.23
C ILE A 38 -1.86 9.25 -0.51
N LYS A 39 -1.90 7.92 -0.36
CA LYS A 39 -2.96 7.05 -0.85
C LYS A 39 -3.65 6.31 0.29
N GLU A 40 -4.97 6.42 0.40
CA GLU A 40 -5.74 5.58 1.32
C GLU A 40 -6.10 4.24 0.67
N VAL A 41 -5.91 3.16 1.42
CA VAL A 41 -6.28 1.79 1.04
C VAL A 41 -7.14 1.20 2.15
N LYS A 42 -8.39 0.89 1.83
CA LYS A 42 -9.31 0.22 2.76
C LYS A 42 -9.30 -1.29 2.52
N CYS A 43 -9.06 -2.07 3.57
CA CYS A 43 -9.19 -3.52 3.52
C CYS A 43 -10.67 -3.89 3.66
N SER A 44 -11.26 -4.54 2.64
CA SER A 44 -12.64 -5.00 2.67
C SER A 44 -12.91 -6.11 3.71
N PHE A 45 -11.88 -6.84 4.12
CA PHE A 45 -12.04 -7.97 5.05
C PHE A 45 -12.01 -7.57 6.53
N CYS A 46 -11.05 -6.72 6.94
CA CYS A 46 -10.94 -6.26 8.33
C CYS A 46 -11.45 -4.83 8.53
N GLU A 47 -11.97 -4.21 7.48
CA GLU A 47 -12.55 -2.85 7.44
C GLU A 47 -11.60 -1.72 7.89
N LYS A 48 -10.30 -1.99 7.98
CA LYS A 48 -9.28 -1.00 8.34
C LYS A 48 -8.81 -0.20 7.13
N SER A 49 -8.63 1.09 7.35
CA SER A 49 -7.93 1.98 6.41
C SER A 49 -6.44 2.03 6.72
N HIS A 50 -5.63 2.07 5.66
CA HIS A 50 -4.19 2.21 5.70
C HIS A 50 -3.78 3.33 4.76
N PHE A 51 -2.91 4.21 5.23
CA PHE A 51 -2.38 5.29 4.41
C PHE A 51 -0.99 4.93 3.92
N LEU A 52 -0.77 5.07 2.62
CA LEU A 52 0.49 4.84 1.95
C LEU A 52 1.13 6.18 1.60
N VAL A 53 2.40 6.35 1.90
CA VAL A 53 3.18 7.54 1.58
C VAL A 53 4.31 7.15 0.65
N LYS A 54 4.50 7.93 -0.42
CA LYS A 54 5.62 7.70 -1.35
C LYS A 54 6.89 8.25 -0.71
N ASN A 55 7.94 7.42 -0.66
CA ASN A 55 9.25 7.88 -0.19
C ASN A 55 10.06 8.47 -1.35
N ASN A 56 11.24 9.02 -1.03
CA ASN A 56 12.14 9.62 -2.02
C ASN A 56 12.63 8.63 -3.10
N SER A 57 12.52 7.32 -2.87
CA SER A 57 12.84 6.28 -3.89
C SER A 57 11.66 5.98 -4.83
N GLY A 58 10.54 6.69 -4.67
CA GLY A 58 9.32 6.49 -5.44
C GLY A 58 8.50 5.27 -4.99
N ARG A 59 8.83 4.62 -3.86
CA ARG A 59 8.10 3.45 -3.36
C ARG A 59 7.09 3.86 -2.30
N TYR A 60 5.91 3.24 -2.31
CA TYR A 60 4.97 3.38 -1.21
C TYR A 60 5.42 2.65 0.05
N MET A 61 5.20 3.27 1.20
CA MET A 61 5.36 2.68 2.53
C MET A 61 4.09 2.91 3.34
N VAL A 62 3.77 1.98 4.24
CA VAL A 62 2.63 2.15 5.16
C VAL A 62 2.98 3.17 6.22
N MET A 63 2.18 4.23 6.32
CA MET A 63 2.32 5.23 7.36
C MET A 63 1.93 4.63 8.72
N LYS A 64 2.79 4.81 9.73
CA LYS A 64 2.45 4.50 11.12
C LYS A 64 1.66 5.67 11.69
N VAL A 65 0.34 5.53 11.80
CA VAL A 65 -0.47 6.43 12.63
C VAL A 65 -0.25 6.01 14.09
N LYS A 66 0.10 6.97 14.96
CA LYS A 66 0.27 6.77 16.40
C LYS A 66 -1.09 6.62 17.08
#